data_AF-A0A952CXR7-F1
#
_entry.id   AF-A0A952CXR7-F1
#
_cell.length_a   1.000
_cell.length_b   1.000
_cell.length_c   1.000
_cell.angle_alpha   90.00
_cell.angle_beta   90.00
_cell.angle_gamma   90.00
#
_symmetry.space_group_name_H-M   'P 1'
#
loop_
_entity.id
_entity.type
_entity.pdbx_description
1 polymer ?
#
loop_
_entity_poly.entity_id
_entity_poly.type
_entity_poly.pdbx_seq_one_letter_code
_entity_poly.pdbx_strand_id
1 'polypeptide(L)'
;MAKNKPARDPMPSASASMDEIINFWDTHSAADYEDEMTDANFDIDIREESFAVAIVPELAEIIGRAARARGVTTETLVNLWLSERVKEPA
;
A
#
# COMPACT_ATOMS: atom_id res chain seq x y z
N MET A 1 24.57 30.32 0.17
CA MET A 1 24.54 30.44 1.65
C MET A 1 24.12 29.08 2.19
N ALA A 2 25.04 28.33 2.78
CA ALA A 2 24.74 27.00 3.33
C ALA A 2 23.89 27.20 4.59
N LYS A 3 22.64 26.75 4.55
CA LYS A 3 21.77 26.73 5.73
C LYS A 3 22.36 25.71 6.70
N ASN A 4 22.60 26.14 7.93
CA ASN A 4 23.13 25.32 9.01
C ASN A 4 22.18 24.13 9.22
N LYS A 5 22.58 22.94 8.77
CA LYS A 5 21.78 21.72 8.93
C LYS A 5 21.81 21.35 10.42
N PRO A 6 20.68 21.11 11.08
CA PRO A 6 20.68 20.68 12.47
C PRO A 6 21.55 19.43 12.61
N ALA A 7 22.25 19.31 13.74
CA ALA A 7 23.04 18.11 14.03
C ALA A 7 22.08 16.91 14.05
N ARG A 8 22.17 16.06 13.03
CA ARG A 8 21.46 14.78 12.93
C ARG A 8 22.40 13.66 13.35
N ASP A 9 21.85 12.62 13.94
CA ASP A 9 22.64 11.44 14.30
C ASP A 9 23.21 10.79 13.02
N PRO A 10 24.44 10.26 13.04
CA PRO A 10 25.00 9.63 11.86
C PRO A 10 24.23 8.36 11.50
N MET A 11 24.06 8.09 10.20
CA MET A 11 23.47 6.83 9.75
C MET A 11 24.27 5.62 10.25
N PRO A 12 23.60 4.49 10.55
CA PRO A 12 24.26 3.24 10.89
C PRO A 12 25.24 2.81 9.79
N SER A 13 26.38 2.25 10.19
CA SER A 13 27.37 1.74 9.24
C SER A 13 26.82 0.56 8.42
N ALA A 14 27.40 0.29 7.25
CA ALA A 14 27.03 -0.89 6.45
C ALA A 14 27.30 -2.24 7.17
N SER A 15 28.13 -2.23 8.22
CA SER A 15 28.42 -3.38 9.08
C SER A 15 27.59 -3.43 10.37
N ALA A 16 26.67 -2.47 10.56
CA ALA A 16 25.79 -2.43 11.72
C ALA A 16 24.90 -3.67 11.81
N SER A 17 24.49 -4.01 13.02
CA SER A 17 23.54 -5.12 13.21
C SER A 17 22.15 -4.75 12.69
N MET A 18 21.34 -5.77 12.36
CA MET A 18 19.97 -5.53 11.89
C MET A 18 19.14 -4.77 12.95
N ASP A 19 19.27 -5.12 14.22
CA ASP A 19 18.56 -4.46 15.32
C ASP A 19 18.96 -2.98 15.44
N GLU A 20 20.24 -2.64 15.22
CA GLU A 20 20.71 -1.26 15.23
C GLU A 20 20.12 -0.44 14.08
N ILE A 21 20.06 -1.02 12.86
CA ILE A 21 19.45 -0.39 11.69
C ILE A 21 17.95 -0.14 11.93
N ILE A 22 17.24 -1.13 12.48
CA ILE A 22 15.80 -1.01 12.80
C ILE A 22 15.57 0.07 13.86
N ASN A 23 16.27 -0.01 14.99
CA ASN A 23 16.10 0.95 16.10
C ASN A 23 16.41 2.40 15.68
N PHE A 24 17.37 2.59 14.77
CA PHE A 24 17.66 3.91 14.20
C PHE A 24 16.44 4.43 13.41
N TRP A 25 15.93 3.65 12.45
CA TRP A 25 14.82 4.07 11.59
C TRP A 25 13.45 4.10 12.29
N ASP A 26 13.29 3.49 13.47
CA ASP A 26 12.09 3.64 14.30
C ASP A 26 11.84 5.09 14.75
N THR A 27 12.90 5.89 14.85
CA THR A 27 12.84 7.29 15.34
C THR A 27 13.30 8.33 14.32
N HIS A 28 13.89 7.90 13.21
CA HIS A 28 14.44 8.77 12.16
C HIS A 28 13.65 8.65 10.85
N SER A 29 13.52 9.76 10.11
CA SER A 29 12.87 9.75 8.79
C SER A 29 13.90 9.62 7.67
N ALA A 30 13.66 8.72 6.71
CA ALA A 30 14.53 8.58 5.53
C ALA A 30 14.67 9.89 4.74
N ALA A 31 13.63 10.73 4.74
CA ALA A 31 13.65 12.04 4.08
C ALA A 31 14.70 12.99 4.67
N ASP A 32 15.09 12.81 5.93
CA ASP A 32 16.11 13.65 6.57
C ASP A 32 17.53 13.33 6.11
N TYR A 33 17.73 12.21 5.38
CA TYR A 33 19.04 11.69 4.96
C TYR A 33 19.18 11.52 3.43
N GLU A 34 18.29 12.12 2.64
CA GLU A 34 18.28 12.03 1.17
C GLU A 34 19.64 12.39 0.53
N ASP A 35 20.37 13.34 1.10
CA ASP A 35 21.70 13.77 0.64
C ASP A 35 22.83 12.76 0.89
N GLU A 36 22.60 11.75 1.73
CA GLU A 36 23.54 10.65 1.99
C GLU A 36 23.15 9.36 1.26
N MET A 37 22.00 9.33 0.58
CA MET A 37 21.49 8.17 -0.13
C MET A 37 21.87 8.19 -1.61
N THR A 38 21.84 7.02 -2.24
CA THR A 38 22.01 6.87 -3.69
C THR A 38 20.77 6.27 -4.31
N ASP A 39 20.50 6.63 -5.56
CA ASP A 39 19.38 6.06 -6.31
C ASP A 39 19.50 4.54 -6.40
N ALA A 40 18.39 3.85 -6.07
CA ALA A 40 18.28 2.40 -6.17
C ALA A 40 17.25 2.06 -7.26
N ASN A 41 17.67 1.28 -8.26
CA ASN A 41 16.78 0.74 -9.28
C ASN A 41 16.29 -0.65 -8.86
N PHE A 42 14.98 -0.85 -8.84
CA PHE A 42 14.35 -2.13 -8.55
C PHE A 42 13.11 -2.33 -9.40
N ASP A 43 12.83 -3.57 -9.79
CA ASP A 43 11.65 -3.94 -10.54
C ASP A 43 10.52 -4.34 -9.58
N ILE A 44 9.36 -3.72 -9.73
CA ILE A 44 8.14 -4.09 -9.00
C ILE A 44 7.22 -4.84 -9.97
N ASP A 45 6.95 -6.12 -9.69
CA ASP A 45 5.94 -6.90 -10.39
C ASP A 45 4.61 -6.82 -9.62
N ILE A 46 3.72 -5.91 -10.04
CA ILE A 46 2.37 -5.80 -9.51
C ILE A 46 1.50 -6.84 -10.22
N ARG A 47 1.38 -8.03 -9.61
CA ARG A 47 0.69 -9.21 -10.19
C ARG A 47 -0.84 -9.13 -10.20
N GLU A 48 -1.44 -8.23 -9.41
CA GLU A 48 -2.89 -8.04 -9.34
C GLU A 48 -3.25 -6.60 -9.71
N GLU A 49 -3.92 -6.44 -10.84
CA GLU A 49 -4.54 -5.17 -11.23
C GLU A 49 -5.99 -5.19 -10.75
N SER A 50 -6.36 -4.19 -9.94
CA SER A 50 -7.73 -4.01 -9.47
C SER A 50 -8.31 -2.72 -10.03
N PHE A 51 -9.56 -2.78 -10.46
CA PHE A 51 -10.30 -1.60 -10.91
C PHE A 51 -11.25 -1.15 -9.81
N ALA A 52 -11.13 0.10 -9.40
CA ALA A 52 -12.08 0.72 -8.47
C ALA A 52 -13.28 1.27 -9.25
N VAL A 53 -14.48 0.86 -8.84
CA VAL A 53 -15.74 1.39 -9.37
C VAL A 53 -16.50 2.09 -8.25
N ALA A 54 -16.82 3.36 -8.44
CA ALA A 54 -17.66 4.09 -7.51
C ALA A 54 -19.10 3.55 -7.58
N ILE A 55 -19.66 3.20 -6.42
CA ILE A 55 -21.06 2.78 -6.26
C ILE A 55 -21.75 3.68 -5.24
N VAL A 56 -23.06 3.87 -5.39
CA VAL A 56 -23.84 4.69 -4.46
C VAL A 56 -23.86 4.06 -3.05
N PRO A 57 -23.84 4.85 -1.96
CA PRO A 57 -23.69 4.35 -0.60
C PRO A 57 -24.73 3.29 -0.21
N GLU A 58 -25.99 3.50 -0.59
CA GLU A 58 -27.10 2.59 -0.26
C GLU A 58 -26.90 1.22 -0.89
N LEU A 59 -26.39 1.19 -2.13
CA LEU A 59 -26.06 -0.04 -2.83
C LEU A 59 -24.86 -0.73 -2.19
N ALA A 60 -23.82 0.01 -1.82
CA ALA A 60 -22.65 -0.52 -1.12
C ALA A 60 -23.05 -1.23 0.18
N GLU A 61 -23.95 -0.63 0.95
CA GLU A 61 -24.48 -1.24 2.18
C GLU A 61 -25.25 -2.54 1.92
N ILE A 62 -26.13 -2.54 0.91
CA ILE A 62 -26.94 -3.71 0.56
C ILE A 62 -26.02 -4.87 0.14
N ILE A 63 -25.06 -4.60 -0.75
CA ILE A 63 -24.08 -5.58 -1.21
C ILE A 63 -23.26 -6.09 -0.03
N GLY A 64 -22.77 -5.20 0.84
CA GLY A 64 -21.98 -5.57 2.01
C GLY A 64 -22.74 -6.48 2.98
N ARG A 65 -24.03 -6.21 3.24
CA ARG A 65 -24.89 -7.09 4.04
C ARG A 65 -25.09 -8.45 3.37
N ALA A 66 -25.33 -8.47 2.06
CA ALA A 66 -25.50 -9.71 1.31
C ALA A 66 -24.23 -10.56 1.30
N ALA A 67 -23.06 -9.94 1.15
CA ALA A 67 -21.77 -10.63 1.17
C ALA A 67 -21.49 -11.27 2.53
N ARG A 68 -21.72 -10.52 3.62
CA ARG A 68 -21.59 -11.04 5.00
C ARG A 68 -22.53 -12.20 5.27
N ALA A 69 -23.79 -12.11 4.85
CA ALA A 69 -24.76 -13.20 5.02
C ALA A 69 -24.35 -14.48 4.26
N ARG A 70 -23.56 -14.35 3.18
CA ARG A 70 -23.03 -15.45 2.38
C ARG A 70 -21.62 -15.90 2.79
N GLY A 71 -21.01 -15.26 3.79
CA GLY A 71 -19.66 -15.58 4.27
C GLY A 71 -18.54 -15.25 3.26
N VAL A 72 -18.76 -14.29 2.35
CA VAL A 72 -17.78 -13.87 1.34
C VAL A 72 -17.48 -12.37 1.45
N THR A 73 -16.41 -11.90 0.81
CA THR A 73 -16.11 -10.46 0.74
C THR A 73 -17.08 -9.75 -0.21
N THR A 74 -17.26 -8.44 -0.01
CA THR A 74 -18.03 -7.58 -0.92
C THR A 74 -17.49 -7.69 -2.35
N GLU A 75 -16.17 -7.68 -2.51
CA GLU A 75 -15.49 -7.81 -3.80
C GLU A 75 -15.84 -9.14 -4.49
N THR A 76 -15.73 -10.27 -3.78
CA THR A 76 -16.08 -11.59 -4.33
C THR A 76 -17.53 -11.62 -4.80
N LEU A 77 -18.46 -11.07 -4.01
CA LEU A 77 -19.87 -11.05 -4.37
C LEU A 77 -20.14 -10.17 -5.60
N VAL A 78 -19.51 -8.99 -5.67
CA VAL A 78 -19.63 -8.08 -6.82
C VAL A 78 -19.10 -8.75 -8.08
N ASN A 79 -17.91 -9.34 -8.03
CA ASN A 79 -17.30 -10.02 -9.17
C ASN A 79 -18.14 -11.20 -9.65
N LEU A 80 -18.74 -11.98 -8.74
CA LEU A 80 -19.65 -13.06 -9.10
C LEU A 80 -20.88 -12.53 -9.85
N TRP A 81 -21.55 -11.51 -9.30
CA TRP A 81 -22.74 -10.93 -9.92
C TRP A 81 -22.44 -10.28 -11.28
N LEU A 82 -21.35 -9.53 -11.39
CA LEU A 82 -20.94 -8.96 -12.67
C LEU A 82 -20.64 -10.06 -13.69
N SER A 83 -19.95 -11.13 -13.28
CA SER A 83 -19.63 -12.27 -14.13
C SER A 83 -20.88 -13.02 -14.64
N GLU A 84 -21.92 -13.11 -13.81
CA GLU A 84 -23.22 -13.66 -14.21
C GLU A 84 -23.89 -12.75 -15.25
N ARG A 85 -23.92 -11.44 -15.01
CA ARG A 85 -24.56 -10.45 -15.88
C ARG A 85 -23.93 -10.33 -17.25
N VAL A 86 -22.61 -10.40 -17.36
CA VAL A 86 -21.92 -10.31 -18.67
C VAL A 86 -22.06 -11.58 -19.51
N LYS A 87 -22.53 -12.69 -18.93
CA LYS A 87 -22.79 -13.96 -19.65
C LYS A 87 -24.23 -14.07 -20.15
N GLU A 88 -25.15 -13.25 -19.66
CA GLU A 88 -26.52 -13.18 -20.18
C GLU A 88 -26.48 -12.52 -21.58
N PRO A 89 -27.07 -13.14 -22.62
CA PRO A 89 -27.20 -12.48 -23.92
C PRO A 89 -28.11 -11.25 -23.78
N ALA A 90 -27.72 -10.15 -24.42
CA ALA A 90 -28.40 -8.86 -24.38
C ALA A 90 -29.83 -8.92 -24.95
#